data_AF-A0AA51HY71-F1
#
_entry.id   AF-A0AA51HY71-F1
#
_cell.length_a   1.000
_cell.length_b   1.000
_cell.length_c   1.000
_cell.angle_alpha   90.00
_cell.angle_beta   90.00
_cell.angle_gamma   90.00
#
_symmetry.space_group_name_H-M   'P 1'
#
loop_
_entity.id
_entity.type
_entity.pdbx_description
1 polymer ?
#
loop_
_entity_poly.entity_id
_entity_poly.type
_entity_poly.pdbx_seq_one_letter_code
_entity_poly.pdbx_strand_id
1 'polypeptide(L)' 'SKSLRSASNMFVINLAVFDLMMMLEMPMLVVNSFYQRLVGYQLGCDIYAVLGSLSGIGGAMTNAVIAFDRY' A
#
# COMPACT_ATOMS: atom_id res chain seq x y z
N SER A 1 16.81 15.97 -15.45
CA SER A 1 16.21 15.21 -14.31
C SER A 1 15.58 16.09 -13.22
N LYS A 2 16.13 17.28 -12.89
CA LYS A 2 15.56 18.16 -11.83
C LYS A 2 14.17 18.77 -12.10
N SER A 3 13.68 18.74 -13.34
CA SER A 3 12.39 19.34 -13.74
C SER A 3 11.15 18.52 -13.33
N LEU A 4 11.30 17.24 -12.98
CA LEU A 4 10.19 16.33 -12.67
C LEU A 4 9.86 16.26 -11.17
N ARG A 5 10.70 16.84 -10.30
CA ARG A 5 10.52 16.82 -8.85
C ARG A 5 9.63 17.99 -8.39
N SER A 6 8.42 18.04 -8.95
CA SER A 6 7.33 18.87 -8.43
C SER A 6 6.68 18.18 -7.23
N ALA A 7 6.08 18.94 -6.30
CA ALA A 7 5.38 18.40 -5.14
C ALA A 7 4.32 17.37 -5.55
N SER A 8 3.55 17.67 -6.60
CA SER A 8 2.53 16.76 -7.16
C SER A 8 3.10 15.42 -7.62
N ASN A 9 4.29 15.41 -8.24
CA ASN A 9 4.94 14.17 -8.70
C ASN A 9 5.53 13.34 -7.55
N MET A 10 5.94 13.98 -6.44
CA MET A 10 6.36 13.24 -5.24
C MET A 10 5.19 12.52 -4.57
N PHE A 11 3.99 13.11 -4.54
CA PHE A 11 2.81 12.44 -4.01
C PHE A 11 2.41 11.22 -4.86
N VAL A 12 2.52 11.31 -6.19
CA VAL A 12 2.27 10.16 -7.08
C VAL A 12 3.27 9.03 -6.84
N ILE A 13 4.56 9.35 -6.61
CA ILE A 13 5.57 8.34 -6.27
C ILE A 13 5.23 7.67 -4.92
N ASN A 14 4.82 8.47 -3.92
CA ASN A 14 4.45 7.95 -2.61
C ASN A 14 3.23 7.01 -2.70
N LEU A 15 2.25 7.36 -3.54
CA LEU A 15 1.11 6.50 -3.82
C LEU A 15 1.54 5.18 -4.47
N ALA A 16 2.43 5.24 -5.47
CA ALA A 16 2.96 4.05 -6.12
C ALA A 16 3.70 3.12 -5.14
N VAL A 17 4.37 3.66 -4.12
CA VAL A 17 5.00 2.84 -3.06
C VAL A 17 3.95 2.10 -2.23
N PHE A 18 2.83 2.76 -1.88
CA PHE A 18 1.74 2.10 -1.17
C PHE A 18 1.06 1.01 -2.02
N ASP A 19 0.89 1.25 -3.32
CA ASP A 19 0.34 0.26 -4.25
C ASP A 19 1.28 -0.97 -4.39
N LEU A 20 2.59 -0.74 -4.45
CA LEU A 20 3.58 -1.82 -4.44
C LEU A 20 3.56 -2.61 -3.14
N MET A 21 3.40 -1.95 -1.99
CA MET A 21 3.18 -2.64 -0.71
C MET A 21 1.94 -3.52 -0.74
N MET A 22 0.81 -3.04 -1.28
CA MET A 22 -0.38 -3.86 -1.45
C MET A 22 -0.14 -5.05 -2.39
N MET A 23 0.62 -4.87 -3.48
CA MET A 23 0.96 -5.98 -4.38
C MET A 23 1.83 -7.04 -3.70
N LEU A 24 2.68 -6.66 -2.74
CA LEU A 24 3.49 -7.59 -1.95
C LEU A 24 2.67 -8.39 -0.93
N GLU A 25 1.52 -7.86 -0.48
CA GLU A 25 0.58 -8.54 0.42
C GLU A 25 -0.30 -9.58 -0.31
N MET A 26 -0.59 -9.35 -1.60
CA MET A 26 -1.38 -10.27 -2.44
C MET A 26 -0.94 -11.74 -2.44
N PRO A 27 0.35 -12.11 -2.56
CA PRO A 27 0.76 -13.51 -2.50
C PRO A 27 0.42 -14.17 -1.16
N MET A 28 0.46 -13.43 -0.04
CA MET A 28 0.06 -13.94 1.28
C MET A 28 -1.43 -14.28 1.28
N LEU A 29 -2.28 -13.41 0.73
CA LEU A 29 -3.71 -13.66 0.56
C LEU A 29 -3.99 -14.88 -0.33
N VAL A 30 -3.28 -14.98 -1.46
CA VAL A 30 -3.44 -16.09 -2.41
C VAL A 30 -3.07 -17.42 -1.76
N VAL A 31 -1.93 -17.49 -1.07
CA VAL A 31 -1.50 -18.68 -0.32
C VAL A 31 -2.53 -19.04 0.76
N ASN A 32 -2.97 -18.09 1.57
CA ASN A 32 -4.01 -18.33 2.59
C ASN A 32 -5.31 -18.89 1.98
N SER A 33 -5.68 -18.42 0.79
CA SER A 33 -6.87 -18.87 0.07
C SER A 33 -6.73 -20.31 -0.45
N PHE A 34 -5.54 -20.69 -0.93
CA PHE A 34 -5.27 -22.07 -1.36
C PHE A 34 -5.25 -23.08 -0.21
N TYR A 35 -4.64 -22.72 0.92
CA TYR A 35 -4.56 -23.60 2.10
C TYR A 35 -5.79 -23.53 3.00
N GLN A 36 -6.75 -22.63 2.70
CA GLN A 36 -7.93 -22.29 3.51
C GLN A 36 -7.63 -22.05 5.01
N ARG A 37 -6.40 -21.68 5.32
CA ARG A 37 -5.86 -21.50 6.67
C ARG A 37 -4.85 -20.36 6.65
N LEU A 38 -4.76 -19.64 7.75
CA LEU A 38 -3.76 -18.59 7.96
C LEU A 38 -2.37 -19.23 8.06
N VAL A 39 -1.62 -19.16 6.97
CA VAL A 39 -0.22 -19.55 6.89
C VAL A 39 0.60 -18.51 7.65
N GLY A 40 1.34 -18.92 8.69
CA GLY A 40 2.09 -18.00 9.56
C GLY A 40 1.44 -17.68 10.91
N TYR A 41 0.35 -18.36 11.29
CA TYR A 41 -0.31 -18.25 12.60
C TYR A 41 -0.59 -16.78 12.98
N GLN A 42 -0.32 -16.39 14.24
CA GLN A 42 -0.60 -15.06 14.78
C GLN A 42 0.28 -13.98 14.13
N LEU A 43 1.59 -14.24 14.04
CA LEU A 43 2.58 -13.29 13.51
C LEU A 43 2.30 -12.91 12.04
N GLY A 44 1.92 -13.87 11.21
CA GLY A 44 1.55 -13.60 9.81
C GLY A 44 0.30 -12.74 9.70
N CYS A 45 -0.68 -12.97 10.58
CA CYS A 45 -1.91 -12.18 10.62
C CYS A 45 -1.66 -10.74 11.09
N ASP A 46 -0.82 -10.56 12.11
CA ASP A 46 -0.46 -9.24 12.64
C ASP A 46 0.32 -8.42 11.61
N ILE A 47 1.29 -9.04 10.92
CA ILE A 47 2.05 -8.38 9.85
C ILE A 47 1.14 -7.99 8.69
N TYR A 48 0.29 -8.90 8.22
CA TYR A 48 -0.66 -8.62 7.13
C TYR A 48 -1.67 -7.52 7.52
N ALA A 49 -2.15 -7.52 8.76
CA ALA A 49 -3.03 -6.47 9.25
C ALA A 49 -2.34 -5.09 9.28
N VAL A 50 -1.09 -5.03 9.73
CA VAL A 50 -0.30 -3.78 9.80
C VAL A 50 0.05 -3.26 8.40
N LEU A 51 0.58 -4.12 7.53
CA LEU A 51 0.99 -3.75 6.17
C LEU A 51 -0.22 -3.40 5.29
N GLY A 52 -1.32 -4.15 5.38
CA GLY A 52 -2.58 -3.82 4.74
C GLY A 52 -3.18 -2.50 5.23
N SER A 53 -3.13 -2.22 6.54
CA SER A 53 -3.62 -0.95 7.09
C SER A 53 -2.76 0.24 6.66
N LEU A 54 -1.43 0.09 6.67
CA LEU A 54 -0.48 1.13 6.24
C LEU A 54 -0.66 1.49 4.77
N SER A 55 -0.73 0.47 3.90
CA SER A 55 -0.89 0.68 2.45
C SER A 55 -2.27 1.23 2.09
N GLY A 56 -3.34 0.75 2.74
CA GLY A 56 -4.70 1.25 2.53
C GLY A 56 -4.91 2.68 3.01
N ILE A 57 -4.60 2.97 4.27
CA ILE A 57 -4.78 4.30 4.86
C ILE A 57 -3.79 5.29 4.24
N GLY A 58 -2.53 4.89 4.07
CA GLY A 58 -1.49 5.72 3.44
C GLY A 58 -1.81 6.07 1.99
N GLY A 59 -2.30 5.09 1.21
CA GLY A 59 -2.78 5.31 -0.15
C GLY A 59 -3.97 6.26 -0.21
N ALA A 60 -4.97 6.07 0.66
CA ALA A 60 -6.15 6.94 0.74
C ALA A 60 -5.79 8.39 1.13
N MET A 61 -4.92 8.57 2.12
CA MET A 61 -4.41 9.90 2.51
C MET A 61 -3.66 10.56 1.36
N THR A 62 -2.80 9.82 0.67
CA THR A 62 -2.04 10.36 -0.47
C THR A 62 -2.96 10.76 -1.61
N ASN A 63 -4.00 9.97 -1.90
CA ASN A 63 -5.01 10.30 -2.90
C ASN A 63 -5.82 11.55 -2.52
N ALA A 64 -6.17 11.71 -1.23
CA ALA A 64 -6.84 12.91 -0.73
C ALA A 64 -5.96 14.17 -0.88
N VAL A 65 -4.67 14.06 -0.59
CA VAL A 65 -3.71 15.16 -0.77
C VAL A 65 -3.53 15.50 -2.25
N ILE A 66 -3.44 14.51 -3.15
CA ILE A 66 -3.36 14.75 -4.59
C ILE A 66 -4.63 15.44 -5.10
N ALA A 67 -5.81 15.05 -4.59
CA ALA A 67 -7.06 15.72 -4.92
C ALA A 67 -7.01 17.19 -4.46
N PHE A 68 -6.61 17.44 -3.21
CA PHE A 68 -6.51 18.79 -2.65
C PHE A 68 -5.48 19.67 -3.36
N ASP A 69 -4.34 19.12 -3.80
CA ASP A 69 -3.32 19.84 -4.58
C ASP A 69 -3.80 20.23 -5.99
N ARG A 70 -4.81 19.52 -6.52
CA ARG A 70 -5.41 19.80 -7.84
C ARG A 70 -6.62 20.75 -7.79
N TYR A 71 -7.16 21.02 -6.61
CA TYR A 71 -8.24 21.98 -6.37
C TYR A 71 -7.68 23.34 -5.98
#